data_AF-A0A920N2S4-F1
#
_entry.id   AF-A0A920N2S4-F1
#
_cell.length_a   1.000
_cell.length_b   1.000
_cell.length_c   1.000
_cell.angle_alpha   90.00
_cell.angle_beta   90.00
_cell.angle_gamma   90.00
#
_symmetry.space_group_name_H-M   'P 1'
#
loop_
_entity.id
_entity.type
_entity.pdbx_description
1 polymer ?
#
loop_
_entity_poly.entity_id
_entity_poly.type
_entity_poly.pdbx_seq_one_letter_code
_entity_poly.pdbx_strand_id
1 'polypeptide(L)'
;MRSSLFGCVGICAVSNSAFCRHLPLLVVISTLWMSPVFSAGKTATRVGTLRRYTTLNSIGVEWDIEGDADHDATCRVEYRRSGRSKWSEAMDLLRIDYHGYYNTTKADRRYNMLAGSIFFLRPGTTYQVRLTVQDPDGGGVVEQFEVRTWSRLAIPSDGRRLHVVPGDGGGTGAEVDPFRGLAAADAQAKPGDVFLMHKGDYDRFSPKTSGQPGRRVHWIPAGDGPVDLHHLNIYANHLWLEGFRITRIVEAARNGVRDRINATDIVLRRNRIQGFHYGVLVGRYKATRWVITDNVIIGDKDRRTGQGVRCRALGG
;
A
#
# COMPACT_ATOMS: atom_id res chain seq x y z
N MET A 1 -30.06 17.08 -60.97
CA MET A 1 -31.33 16.56 -61.52
C MET A 1 -32.47 17.06 -60.66
N ARG A 2 -33.45 17.68 -61.33
CA ARG A 2 -34.73 18.25 -60.86
C ARG A 2 -34.61 19.45 -59.90
N SER A 3 -34.77 20.71 -60.35
CA SER A 3 -35.99 21.39 -60.87
C SER A 3 -37.11 21.38 -59.82
N SER A 4 -37.85 22.44 -59.50
CA SER A 4 -38.41 23.56 -60.28
C SER A 4 -39.20 24.40 -59.24
N LEU A 5 -39.04 25.72 -59.13
CA LEU A 5 -39.62 26.80 -59.94
C LEU A 5 -41.11 27.13 -59.66
N PHE A 6 -41.35 28.46 -59.60
CA PHE A 6 -42.56 29.23 -59.87
C PHE A 6 -43.69 29.25 -58.81
N GLY A 7 -44.35 30.40 -58.54
CA GLY A 7 -44.21 31.69 -59.22
C GLY A 7 -45.22 32.77 -58.80
N CYS A 8 -45.21 33.81 -59.64
CA CYS A 8 -46.14 34.95 -59.82
C CYS A 8 -46.29 35.94 -58.66
N VAL A 9 -45.80 37.19 -58.71
CA VAL A 9 -45.99 38.31 -59.68
C VAL A 9 -47.42 38.89 -59.65
N GLY A 10 -47.50 40.14 -59.23
CA GLY A 10 -48.61 41.06 -59.45
C GLY A 10 -48.20 42.48 -59.03
N ILE A 11 -47.74 43.28 -59.99
CA ILE A 11 -47.51 44.73 -59.87
C ILE A 11 -48.66 45.43 -60.60
N CYS A 12 -49.33 46.38 -59.93
CA CYS A 12 -50.09 47.52 -60.51
C CYS A 12 -50.24 48.55 -59.38
N ALA A 13 -49.48 49.66 -59.39
CA ALA A 13 -49.75 50.94 -60.05
C ALA A 13 -50.63 51.93 -59.22
N VAL A 14 -49.93 52.94 -58.66
CA VAL A 14 -50.27 54.37 -58.54
C VAL A 14 -51.58 54.81 -57.85
N SER A 15 -51.49 55.53 -56.72
CA SER A 15 -51.70 57.00 -56.65
C SER A 15 -51.72 57.54 -55.21
N ASN A 16 -51.41 58.84 -55.09
CA ASN A 16 -51.30 59.66 -53.88
C ASN A 16 -52.47 59.57 -52.88
N SER A 17 -52.16 59.63 -51.58
CA SER A 17 -52.75 60.62 -50.66
C SER A 17 -52.16 60.49 -49.25
N ALA A 18 -51.82 61.63 -48.66
CA ALA A 18 -51.32 61.77 -47.30
C ALA A 18 -52.45 61.55 -46.28
N PHE A 19 -52.23 60.73 -45.25
CA PHE A 19 -53.04 60.73 -44.04
C PHE A 19 -52.20 60.40 -42.81
N CYS A 20 -52.21 61.34 -41.87
CA CYS A 20 -51.60 61.31 -40.54
C CYS A 20 -52.47 60.47 -39.60
N ARG A 21 -51.94 59.42 -38.94
CA ARG A 21 -52.56 58.81 -37.74
C ARG A 21 -51.52 58.18 -36.79
N HIS A 22 -51.72 58.48 -35.51
CA HIS A 22 -50.87 58.17 -34.35
C HIS A 22 -50.74 56.67 -34.04
N LEU A 23 -49.52 56.24 -33.66
CA LEU A 23 -49.17 54.90 -33.19
C LEU A 23 -49.28 54.86 -31.64
N PRO A 24 -50.04 53.95 -31.01
CA PRO A 24 -50.02 53.81 -29.56
C PRO A 24 -48.82 52.97 -29.12
N LEU A 25 -48.09 53.47 -28.11
CA LEU A 25 -46.94 52.83 -27.51
C LEU A 25 -47.40 51.65 -26.62
N LEU A 26 -47.06 50.42 -27.02
CA LEU A 26 -47.34 49.20 -26.25
C LEU A 26 -46.15 48.94 -25.31
N VAL A 27 -46.33 49.19 -24.01
CA VAL A 27 -45.31 48.91 -22.99
C VAL A 27 -45.33 47.42 -22.66
N VAL A 28 -44.32 46.69 -23.15
CA VAL A 28 -44.05 45.30 -22.77
C VAL A 28 -43.33 45.30 -21.43
N ILE A 29 -44.03 44.99 -20.34
CA ILE A 29 -43.43 44.75 -19.02
C ILE A 29 -42.74 43.38 -19.08
N SER A 30 -41.42 43.40 -19.31
CA SER A 30 -40.56 42.23 -19.20
C SER A 30 -40.47 41.82 -17.72
N THR A 31 -41.10 40.71 -17.36
CA THR A 31 -40.92 40.09 -16.05
C THR A 31 -39.56 39.40 -16.03
N LEU A 32 -38.60 40.00 -15.33
CA LEU A 32 -37.29 39.41 -15.09
C LEU A 32 -37.48 38.17 -14.18
N TRP A 33 -37.49 36.98 -14.77
CA TRP A 33 -37.40 35.74 -14.02
C TRP A 33 -35.98 35.63 -13.45
N MET A 34 -35.81 36.02 -12.17
CA MET A 34 -34.62 35.65 -11.42
C MET A 34 -34.66 34.13 -11.20
N SER A 35 -33.99 33.38 -12.07
CA SER A 35 -33.67 31.99 -11.76
C SER A 35 -32.76 31.98 -10.54
N PRO A 36 -33.10 31.25 -9.46
CA PRO A 36 -32.16 31.06 -8.36
C PRO A 36 -30.94 30.35 -8.93
N VAL A 37 -29.79 31.03 -8.89
CA VAL A 37 -28.50 30.39 -9.09
C VAL A 37 -28.31 29.50 -7.86
N PHE A 38 -28.51 28.19 -8.03
CA PHE A 38 -28.00 27.22 -7.07
C PHE A 38 -26.47 27.34 -7.10
N SER A 39 -25.92 28.13 -6.16
CA SER A 39 -24.52 27.97 -5.79
C SER A 39 -24.38 26.50 -5.35
N ALA A 40 -23.47 25.76 -5.98
CA ALA A 40 -23.05 24.48 -5.43
C ALA A 40 -22.47 24.79 -4.05
N GLY A 41 -23.29 24.62 -3.01
CA GLY A 41 -22.97 25.08 -1.68
C GLY A 41 -21.66 24.46 -1.21
N LYS A 42 -20.86 25.27 -0.52
CA LYS A 42 -19.83 24.79 0.38
C LYS A 42 -20.50 23.79 1.32
N THR A 43 -20.10 22.53 1.22
CA THR A 43 -20.83 21.43 1.85
C THR A 43 -20.07 20.96 3.06
N ALA A 44 -20.73 20.99 4.21
CA ALA A 44 -20.23 20.46 5.46
C ALA A 44 -19.58 19.07 5.31
N THR A 45 -18.40 18.89 5.88
CA THR A 45 -17.68 17.61 5.89
C THR A 45 -18.47 16.53 6.61
N ARG A 46 -18.62 15.38 5.96
CA ARG A 46 -19.15 14.15 6.55
C ARG A 46 -18.09 13.07 6.50
N VAL A 47 -17.74 12.53 7.67
CA VAL A 47 -16.77 11.44 7.76
C VAL A 47 -17.39 10.09 7.37
N GLY A 48 -16.57 9.25 6.73
CA GLY A 48 -16.90 7.91 6.29
C GLY A 48 -16.02 6.86 6.95
N THR A 49 -15.52 5.91 6.14
CA THR A 49 -14.75 4.76 6.65
C THR A 49 -13.38 5.21 7.17
N LEU A 50 -13.10 4.87 8.43
CA LEU A 50 -11.79 5.04 9.06
C LEU A 50 -10.95 3.76 8.97
N ARG A 51 -9.84 3.83 8.26
CA ARG A 51 -8.84 2.75 8.13
C ARG A 51 -7.59 3.07 8.95
N ARG A 52 -7.03 2.02 9.56
CA ARG A 52 -5.95 2.13 10.53
C ARG A 52 -4.96 0.99 10.30
N TYR A 53 -3.68 1.32 10.25
CA TYR A 53 -2.60 0.36 10.03
C TYR A 53 -1.50 0.60 11.06
N THR A 54 -0.77 -0.45 11.43
CA THR A 54 0.40 -0.29 12.31
C THR A 54 1.63 -0.95 11.75
N THR A 55 2.77 -0.37 12.08
CA THR A 55 4.10 -0.94 11.87
C THR A 55 4.78 -1.13 13.22
N LEU A 56 6.08 -1.39 13.20
CA LEU A 56 6.92 -1.46 14.40
C LEU A 56 6.95 -0.13 15.18
N ASN A 57 6.92 1.01 14.48
CA ASN A 57 7.15 2.33 15.07
C ASN A 57 6.18 3.41 14.57
N SER A 58 5.14 3.03 13.83
CA SER A 58 4.18 3.98 13.28
C SER A 58 2.74 3.48 13.32
N ILE A 59 1.81 4.42 13.30
CA ILE A 59 0.38 4.20 13.06
C ILE A 59 0.02 5.00 11.80
N GLY A 60 -0.55 4.34 10.79
CA GLY A 60 -1.12 4.98 9.60
C GLY A 60 -2.63 5.11 9.74
N VAL A 61 -3.16 6.22 9.25
CA VAL A 61 -4.60 6.55 9.31
C VAL A 61 -5.04 7.05 7.94
N GLU A 62 -6.19 6.56 7.49
CA GLU A 62 -6.92 7.05 6.33
C GLU A 62 -8.39 7.19 6.71
N TRP A 63 -8.99 8.34 6.47
CA TRP A 63 -10.38 8.61 6.82
C TRP A 63 -11.12 9.16 5.62
N ASP A 64 -11.98 8.35 5.00
CA ASP A 64 -12.81 8.82 3.88
C ASP A 64 -13.71 9.97 4.35
N ILE A 65 -13.93 10.95 3.48
CA ILE A 65 -14.85 12.07 3.71
C ILE A 65 -15.72 12.34 2.47
N GLU A 66 -16.89 12.92 2.71
CA GLU A 66 -17.80 13.47 1.71
C GLU A 66 -18.07 14.95 2.03
N GLY A 67 -18.45 15.74 1.03
CA GLY A 67 -18.49 17.20 1.14
C GLY A 67 -17.09 17.81 1.04
N ASP A 68 -16.89 18.97 1.66
CA ASP A 68 -15.65 19.77 1.64
C ASP A 68 -15.15 19.95 0.20
N ALA A 69 -15.91 20.71 -0.58
CA ALA A 69 -15.63 20.95 -2.01
C ALA A 69 -14.52 21.99 -2.23
N ASP A 70 -14.25 22.82 -1.23
CA ASP A 70 -13.22 23.86 -1.21
C ASP A 70 -11.95 23.46 -0.44
N HIS A 71 -11.91 22.25 0.12
CA HIS A 71 -10.72 21.59 0.66
C HIS A 71 -10.13 22.31 1.88
N ASP A 72 -10.99 22.83 2.74
CA ASP A 72 -10.59 23.52 3.96
C ASP A 72 -10.88 22.72 5.23
N ALA A 73 -11.42 21.50 5.11
CA ALA A 73 -11.51 20.59 6.23
C ALA A 73 -10.11 20.13 6.71
N THR A 74 -9.93 20.16 8.02
CA THR A 74 -8.70 19.76 8.71
C THR A 74 -8.94 18.55 9.59
N CYS A 75 -7.89 17.79 9.91
CA CYS A 75 -7.97 16.74 10.92
C CYS A 75 -6.75 16.73 11.82
N ARG A 76 -6.94 17.21 13.05
CA ARG A 76 -5.91 17.25 14.09
C ARG A 76 -5.70 15.87 14.69
N VAL A 77 -4.44 15.47 14.86
CA VAL A 77 -4.07 14.17 15.40
C VAL A 77 -3.38 14.30 16.76
N GLU A 78 -3.99 13.73 17.79
CA GLU A 78 -3.39 13.60 19.11
C GLU A 78 -3.23 12.13 19.47
N TYR A 79 -2.20 11.79 20.22
CA TYR A 79 -1.97 10.43 20.69
C TYR A 79 -1.36 10.40 22.08
N ARG A 80 -1.59 9.29 22.78
CA ARG A 80 -0.90 8.98 24.03
C ARG A 80 -0.74 7.50 24.20
N ARG A 81 0.27 7.11 24.98
CA ARG A 81 0.38 5.71 25.40
C ARG A 81 -0.78 5.37 26.34
N SER A 82 -1.40 4.21 26.19
CA SER A 82 -2.49 3.79 27.08
C SER A 82 -2.03 3.82 28.55
N GLY A 83 -2.90 4.28 29.44
CA GLY A 83 -2.60 4.56 30.84
C GLY A 83 -1.86 5.87 31.14
N ARG A 84 -1.51 6.69 30.14
CA ARG A 84 -1.03 8.07 30.36
C ARG A 84 -2.19 9.06 30.28
N SER A 85 -2.12 10.15 31.05
CA SER A 85 -3.12 11.23 31.00
C SER A 85 -2.82 12.25 29.90
N LYS A 86 -1.56 12.67 29.75
CA LYS A 86 -1.13 13.69 28.79
C LYS A 86 -1.19 13.20 27.34
N TRP A 87 -1.82 13.99 26.48
CA TRP A 87 -1.80 13.84 25.02
C TRP A 87 -0.57 14.52 24.42
N SER A 88 -0.04 13.90 23.38
CA SER A 88 0.98 14.46 22.49
C SER A 88 0.36 14.75 21.14
N GLU A 89 0.78 15.83 20.50
CA GLU A 89 0.37 16.16 19.15
C GLU A 89 1.23 15.41 18.12
N ALA A 90 0.59 14.97 17.03
CA ALA A 90 1.24 14.47 15.84
C ALA A 90 0.97 15.43 14.68
N MET A 91 1.52 15.14 13.49
CA MET A 91 1.14 15.89 12.30
C MET A 91 -0.33 15.63 11.96
N ASP A 92 -1.02 16.69 11.56
CA ASP A 92 -2.38 16.63 11.05
C ASP A 92 -2.48 15.71 9.82
N LEU A 93 -3.66 15.13 9.61
CA LEU A 93 -3.91 14.37 8.39
C LEU A 93 -4.00 15.33 7.20
N LEU A 94 -3.43 14.92 6.07
CA LEU A 94 -3.42 15.68 4.83
C LEU A 94 -4.62 15.28 3.96
N ARG A 95 -5.19 16.26 3.26
CA ARG A 95 -6.24 16.04 2.25
C ARG A 95 -5.67 15.24 1.07
N ILE A 96 -6.35 14.15 0.75
CA ILE A 96 -6.16 13.35 -0.46
C ILE A 96 -7.47 13.39 -1.23
N ASP A 97 -7.55 14.26 -2.22
CA ASP A 97 -8.59 14.23 -3.25
C ASP A 97 -7.96 13.80 -4.58
N TYR A 98 -8.42 12.65 -5.07
CA TYR A 98 -7.91 12.04 -6.28
C TYR A 98 -9.05 11.48 -7.13
N HIS A 99 -9.21 12.05 -8.31
CA HIS A 99 -10.29 11.74 -9.24
C HIS A 99 -10.10 10.44 -10.06
N GLY A 100 -9.06 9.67 -9.77
CA GLY A 100 -8.97 8.26 -10.18
C GLY A 100 -8.29 7.97 -11.53
N TYR A 101 -7.21 8.68 -11.90
CA TYR A 101 -6.42 8.37 -13.11
C TYR A 101 -4.90 8.44 -12.86
N TYR A 102 -4.22 7.29 -12.96
CA TYR A 102 -2.76 7.20 -13.00
C TYR A 102 -2.30 7.06 -14.46
N ASN A 103 -1.83 8.16 -15.06
CA ASN A 103 -1.50 8.19 -16.49
C ASN A 103 -2.70 7.69 -17.34
N THR A 104 -2.52 6.66 -18.16
CA THR A 104 -3.58 6.07 -18.99
C THR A 104 -4.44 5.03 -18.26
N THR A 105 -4.20 4.77 -16.98
CA THR A 105 -4.91 3.73 -16.21
C THR A 105 -5.88 4.35 -15.22
N LYS A 106 -7.14 3.93 -15.28
CA LYS A 106 -8.16 4.31 -14.29
C LYS A 106 -7.83 3.67 -12.95
N ALA A 107 -7.88 4.44 -11.88
CA ALA A 107 -7.76 3.92 -10.52
C ALA A 107 -8.97 3.04 -10.17
N ASP A 108 -8.80 2.22 -9.15
CA ASP A 108 -9.83 1.35 -8.60
C ASP A 108 -11.03 2.14 -8.05
N ARG A 109 -10.77 3.31 -7.47
CA ARG A 109 -11.79 4.25 -7.02
C ARG A 109 -11.30 5.71 -7.07
N ARG A 110 -12.26 6.63 -6.92
CA ARG A 110 -11.95 8.00 -6.49
C ARG A 110 -11.62 7.98 -5.01
N TYR A 111 -10.63 8.77 -4.61
CA TYR A 111 -10.30 8.93 -3.20
C TYR A 111 -10.67 10.35 -2.79
N ASN A 112 -11.45 10.46 -1.73
CA ASN A 112 -11.67 11.71 -1.02
C ASN A 112 -11.51 11.39 0.48
N MET A 113 -10.36 11.73 1.05
CA MET A 113 -10.00 11.31 2.40
C MET A 113 -8.97 12.24 3.05
N LEU A 114 -8.86 12.14 4.37
CA LEU A 114 -7.78 12.70 5.17
C LEU A 114 -6.83 11.56 5.58
N ALA A 115 -5.55 11.66 5.24
CA ALA A 115 -4.58 10.58 5.47
C ALA A 115 -3.26 11.08 6.06
N GLY A 116 -2.63 10.24 6.88
CA GLY A 116 -1.41 10.61 7.59
C GLY A 116 -0.84 9.48 8.42
N SER A 117 0.20 9.80 9.21
CA SER A 117 0.86 8.81 10.06
C SER A 117 1.46 9.44 11.32
N ILE A 118 1.42 8.69 12.41
CA ILE A 118 2.12 8.98 13.65
C ILE A 118 3.42 8.19 13.65
N PHE A 119 4.57 8.86 13.83
CA PHE A 119 5.90 8.27 13.75
C PHE A 119 6.59 8.14 15.10
N PHE A 120 7.75 7.48 15.12
CA PHE A 120 8.67 7.36 16.26
C PHE A 120 8.04 6.75 17.52
N LEU A 121 7.05 5.88 17.34
CA LEU A 121 6.38 5.17 18.42
C LEU A 121 7.21 4.02 18.95
N ARG A 122 6.90 3.56 20.16
CA ARG A 122 7.54 2.40 20.77
C ARG A 122 6.93 1.11 20.20
N PRO A 123 7.73 0.08 19.89
CA PRO A 123 7.23 -1.23 19.51
C PRO A 123 6.38 -1.87 20.61
N GLY A 124 5.43 -2.73 20.21
CA GLY A 124 4.62 -3.56 21.10
C GLY A 124 3.75 -2.78 22.07
N THR A 125 3.51 -1.50 21.81
CA THR A 125 2.93 -0.54 22.74
C THR A 125 1.54 -0.14 22.27
N THR A 126 0.57 -0.14 23.20
CA THR A 126 -0.80 0.31 22.93
C THR A 126 -0.88 1.83 23.07
N TYR A 127 -1.47 2.47 22.07
CA TYR A 127 -1.70 3.90 22.01
C TYR A 127 -3.20 4.18 21.89
N GLN A 128 -3.65 5.25 22.54
CA GLN A 128 -4.90 5.90 22.26
C GLN A 128 -4.63 7.01 21.26
N VAL A 129 -5.40 7.07 20.19
CA VAL A 129 -5.34 8.10 19.15
C VAL A 129 -6.67 8.83 19.15
N ARG A 130 -6.59 10.15 18.98
CA ARG A 130 -7.72 11.04 18.84
C ARG A 130 -7.57 11.83 17.55
N LEU A 131 -8.60 11.75 16.73
CA LEU A 131 -8.72 12.49 15.48
C LEU A 131 -9.81 13.52 15.65
N THR A 132 -9.54 14.77 15.32
CA THR A 132 -10.53 15.86 15.39
C THR A 132 -10.66 16.49 14.02
N VAL A 133 -11.74 16.15 13.31
CA VAL A 133 -12.09 16.77 12.03
C VAL A 133 -12.82 18.07 12.29
N GLN A 134 -12.45 19.13 11.58
CA GLN A 134 -13.11 20.44 11.61
C GLN A 134 -13.22 20.99 10.20
N ASP A 135 -14.35 21.63 9.91
CA ASP A 135 -14.66 22.25 8.62
C ASP A 135 -15.36 23.60 8.90
N PRO A 136 -14.82 24.73 8.41
CA PRO A 136 -15.44 26.05 8.57
C PRO A 136 -16.88 26.17 8.05
N ASP A 137 -17.24 25.41 7.02
CA ASP A 137 -18.57 25.38 6.42
C ASP A 137 -19.53 24.41 7.15
N GLY A 138 -19.06 23.84 8.27
CA GLY A 138 -19.81 23.03 9.20
C GLY A 138 -19.51 21.55 9.10
N GLY A 139 -19.98 20.79 10.08
CA GLY A 139 -19.49 19.44 10.29
C GLY A 139 -18.24 19.43 11.17
N GLY A 140 -17.74 18.22 11.43
CA GLY A 140 -16.68 18.00 12.39
C GLY A 140 -17.03 16.91 13.39
N VAL A 141 -16.02 16.14 13.76
CA VAL A 141 -16.18 14.94 14.57
C VAL A 141 -14.90 14.71 15.36
N VAL A 142 -15.06 14.19 16.58
CA VAL A 142 -13.94 13.65 17.34
C VAL A 142 -14.09 12.15 17.40
N GLU A 143 -13.12 11.44 16.85
CA GLU A 143 -13.05 9.98 16.92
C GLU A 143 -11.85 9.56 17.78
N GLN A 144 -12.05 8.57 18.64
CA GLN A 144 -11.00 8.02 19.49
C GLN A 144 -10.94 6.51 19.38
N PHE A 145 -9.74 5.97 19.27
CA PHE A 145 -9.53 4.52 19.23
C PHE A 145 -8.22 4.10 19.89
N GLU A 146 -8.18 2.83 20.30
CA GLU A 146 -6.94 2.17 20.71
C GLU A 146 -6.34 1.34 19.58
N VAL A 147 -5.02 1.37 19.49
CA VAL A 147 -4.27 0.59 18.50
C VAL A 147 -2.89 0.22 19.05
N ARG A 148 -2.38 -0.95 18.66
CA ARG A 148 -1.08 -1.46 19.14
C ARG A 148 -0.06 -1.53 18.00
N THR A 149 1.12 -0.96 18.22
CA THR A 149 2.27 -1.12 17.31
C THR A 149 2.79 -2.56 17.36
N TRP A 150 3.46 -2.99 16.30
CA TRP A 150 4.00 -4.35 16.25
C TRP A 150 5.06 -4.55 17.33
N SER A 151 5.09 -5.73 17.93
CA SER A 151 6.14 -6.08 18.90
C SER A 151 7.49 -6.21 18.19
N ARG A 152 8.58 -6.00 18.92
CA ARG A 152 9.92 -6.27 18.38
C ARG A 152 9.97 -7.73 17.90
N LEU A 153 10.60 -7.89 16.75
CA LEU A 153 10.89 -9.20 16.21
C LEU A 153 11.87 -9.92 17.14
N ALA A 154 11.55 -11.15 17.51
CA ALA A 154 12.39 -12.01 18.33
C ALA A 154 12.25 -13.46 17.84
N ILE A 155 13.36 -14.20 17.93
CA ILE A 155 13.38 -15.65 17.75
C ILE A 155 13.06 -16.26 19.12
N PRO A 156 12.06 -17.16 19.22
CA PRO A 156 11.72 -17.81 20.48
C PRO A 156 12.92 -18.54 21.08
N SER A 157 13.14 -18.39 22.39
CA SER A 157 14.21 -19.07 23.10
C SER A 157 13.93 -20.56 23.34
N ASP A 158 12.65 -20.94 23.27
CA ASP A 158 12.10 -22.27 23.55
C ASP A 158 11.85 -23.12 22.29
N GLY A 159 12.22 -22.62 21.10
CA GLY A 159 12.13 -23.37 19.85
C GLY A 159 13.20 -24.46 19.75
N ARG A 160 12.89 -25.59 19.07
CA ARG A 160 13.89 -26.61 18.77
C ARG A 160 14.97 -26.02 17.86
N ARG A 161 16.24 -26.27 18.17
CA ARG A 161 17.37 -25.89 17.32
C ARG A 161 17.79 -27.10 16.51
N LEU A 162 17.69 -26.99 15.19
CA LEU A 162 17.95 -28.06 14.25
C LEU A 162 19.05 -27.63 13.28
N HIS A 163 20.00 -28.49 13.01
CA HIS A 163 21.16 -28.20 12.17
C HIS A 163 20.92 -28.67 10.74
N VAL A 164 21.32 -27.85 9.77
CA VAL A 164 21.20 -28.16 8.34
C VAL A 164 22.52 -27.87 7.65
N VAL A 165 23.01 -28.80 6.84
CA VAL A 165 24.16 -28.65 5.94
C VAL A 165 23.71 -28.84 4.48
N PRO A 166 24.47 -28.37 3.48
CA PRO A 166 24.17 -28.64 2.07
C PRO A 166 24.08 -30.14 1.76
N GLY A 167 23.26 -30.50 0.76
CA GLY A 167 23.08 -31.87 0.28
C GLY A 167 21.62 -32.19 -0.04
N ASP A 168 21.35 -33.48 -0.34
CA ASP A 168 20.02 -34.02 -0.65
C ASP A 168 19.64 -35.25 0.21
N GLY A 169 20.33 -35.46 1.33
CA GLY A 169 20.14 -36.56 2.26
C GLY A 169 19.22 -36.23 3.46
N GLY A 170 19.01 -37.25 4.30
CA GLY A 170 18.29 -37.12 5.57
C GLY A 170 19.16 -36.59 6.70
N GLY A 171 18.96 -37.14 7.89
CA GLY A 171 19.52 -36.68 9.16
C GLY A 171 18.39 -36.42 10.16
N THR A 172 18.71 -36.42 11.45
CA THR A 172 17.75 -36.14 12.51
C THR A 172 17.63 -34.64 12.82
N GLY A 173 18.57 -33.83 12.31
CA GLY A 173 18.67 -32.40 12.61
C GLY A 173 19.45 -32.11 13.89
N ALA A 174 20.03 -33.13 14.54
CA ALA A 174 20.96 -32.94 15.64
C ALA A 174 22.28 -32.34 15.12
N GLU A 175 23.07 -31.70 15.98
CA GLU A 175 24.36 -31.11 15.59
C GLU A 175 25.33 -32.16 15.01
N VAL A 176 25.36 -33.35 15.60
CA VAL A 176 26.20 -34.48 15.15
C VAL A 176 25.60 -35.26 13.98
N ASP A 177 24.32 -35.02 13.66
CA ASP A 177 23.59 -35.65 12.56
C ASP A 177 22.63 -34.64 11.92
N PRO A 178 23.18 -33.60 11.26
CA PRO A 178 22.39 -32.51 10.71
C PRO A 178 21.55 -33.01 9.55
N PHE A 179 20.44 -32.33 9.27
CA PHE A 179 19.76 -32.50 7.99
C PHE A 179 20.72 -32.15 6.85
N ARG A 180 20.80 -33.01 5.85
CA ARG A 180 21.65 -32.81 4.67
C ARG A 180 20.80 -32.32 3.51
N GLY A 181 20.26 -31.11 3.61
CA GLY A 181 19.44 -30.52 2.56
C GLY A 181 18.18 -29.83 3.08
N LEU A 182 17.77 -28.78 2.37
CA LEU A 182 16.65 -27.93 2.80
C LEU A 182 15.29 -28.60 2.66
N ALA A 183 15.12 -29.49 1.68
CA ALA A 183 13.87 -30.21 1.48
C ALA A 183 13.55 -31.17 2.65
N ALA A 184 14.55 -31.93 3.11
CA ALA A 184 14.41 -32.84 4.25
C ALA A 184 14.15 -32.05 5.55
N ALA A 185 14.88 -30.96 5.76
CA ALA A 185 14.70 -30.08 6.91
C ALA A 185 13.30 -29.44 6.94
N ASP A 186 12.85 -28.85 5.82
CA ASP A 186 11.55 -28.18 5.71
C ASP A 186 10.38 -29.15 5.93
N ALA A 187 10.50 -30.40 5.46
CA ALA A 187 9.49 -31.44 5.70
C ALA A 187 9.31 -31.80 7.19
N GLN A 188 10.32 -31.54 8.04
CA GLN A 188 10.30 -31.81 9.48
C GLN A 188 10.01 -30.56 10.34
N ALA A 189 9.85 -29.40 9.70
CA ALA A 189 9.65 -28.13 10.37
C ALA A 189 8.34 -28.10 11.15
N LYS A 190 8.39 -27.50 12.34
CA LYS A 190 7.24 -27.22 13.20
C LYS A 190 7.23 -25.73 13.56
N PRO A 191 6.06 -25.14 13.86
CA PRO A 191 5.96 -23.76 14.30
C PRO A 191 6.89 -23.46 15.49
N GLY A 192 7.74 -22.44 15.35
CA GLY A 192 8.72 -22.04 16.36
C GLY A 192 10.10 -22.70 16.23
N ASP A 193 10.29 -23.69 15.34
CA ASP A 193 11.60 -24.29 15.10
C ASP A 193 12.61 -23.26 14.56
N VAL A 194 13.87 -23.48 14.91
CA VAL A 194 15.03 -22.70 14.47
C VAL A 194 16.00 -23.62 13.75
N PHE A 195 16.06 -23.50 12.43
CA PHE A 195 17.04 -24.16 11.60
C PHE A 195 18.32 -23.31 11.52
N LEU A 196 19.39 -23.85 12.09
CA LEU A 196 20.76 -23.36 12.03
C LEU A 196 21.40 -23.90 10.74
N MET A 197 21.46 -23.04 9.73
CA MET A 197 22.06 -23.35 8.43
C MET A 197 23.57 -23.13 8.52
N HIS A 198 24.33 -24.20 8.43
CA HIS A 198 25.79 -24.15 8.39
C HIS A 198 26.29 -23.53 7.08
N LYS A 199 27.57 -23.12 7.07
CA LYS A 199 28.16 -22.55 5.87
C LYS A 199 28.03 -23.47 4.65
N GLY A 200 27.79 -22.88 3.49
CA GLY A 200 27.78 -23.60 2.22
C GLY A 200 26.74 -23.09 1.23
N ASP A 201 26.76 -23.70 0.06
CA ASP A 201 25.84 -23.41 -1.05
C ASP A 201 24.67 -24.40 -1.01
N TYR A 202 23.46 -23.87 -0.85
CA TYR A 202 22.23 -24.64 -0.81
C TYR A 202 21.39 -24.50 -2.09
N ASP A 203 21.96 -23.89 -3.14
CA ASP A 203 21.28 -23.60 -4.40
C ASP A 203 19.91 -22.93 -4.17
N ARG A 204 18.82 -23.62 -4.50
CA ARG A 204 17.46 -23.09 -4.40
C ARG A 204 16.82 -23.50 -3.09
N PHE A 205 16.34 -22.52 -2.34
CA PHE A 205 15.42 -22.75 -1.24
C PHE A 205 13.97 -22.49 -1.65
N SER A 206 13.08 -23.43 -1.34
CA SER A 206 11.64 -23.31 -1.59
C SER A 206 10.83 -23.83 -0.41
N PRO A 207 10.78 -23.11 0.73
CA PRO A 207 10.08 -23.57 1.93
C PRO A 207 8.59 -23.71 1.65
N LYS A 208 8.03 -24.84 2.07
CA LYS A 208 6.62 -25.25 1.91
C LYS A 208 5.92 -25.43 3.25
N THR A 209 6.67 -25.64 4.33
CA THR A 209 6.08 -25.80 5.66
C THR A 209 5.90 -24.46 6.36
N SER A 210 4.67 -24.18 6.80
CA SER A 210 4.34 -22.92 7.47
C SER A 210 4.56 -23.00 8.98
N GLY A 211 4.97 -21.88 9.56
CA GLY A 211 4.82 -21.67 11.00
C GLY A 211 3.38 -21.30 11.36
N GLN A 212 3.23 -20.63 12.50
CA GLN A 212 1.96 -20.06 12.97
C GLN A 212 2.17 -18.61 13.45
N PRO A 213 1.10 -17.81 13.61
CA PRO A 213 1.20 -16.48 14.20
C PRO A 213 1.97 -16.50 15.53
N GLY A 214 3.04 -15.72 15.63
CA GLY A 214 3.92 -15.69 16.82
C GLY A 214 4.90 -16.86 16.96
N ARG A 215 4.76 -17.91 16.14
CA ARG A 215 5.61 -19.12 16.11
C ARG A 215 6.06 -19.40 14.67
N ARG A 216 6.89 -18.51 14.12
CA ARG A 216 7.42 -18.66 12.76
C ARG A 216 8.37 -19.85 12.69
N VAL A 217 8.57 -20.41 11.50
CA VAL A 217 9.72 -21.28 11.25
C VAL A 217 10.91 -20.38 10.92
N HIS A 218 12.00 -20.53 11.65
CA HIS A 218 13.18 -19.69 11.52
C HIS A 218 14.29 -20.41 10.77
N TRP A 219 14.85 -19.74 9.77
CA TRP A 219 16.02 -20.17 9.01
C TRP A 219 17.08 -19.09 9.16
N ILE A 220 18.18 -19.42 9.82
CA ILE A 220 19.27 -18.49 10.16
C ILE A 220 20.63 -19.18 10.03
N PRO A 221 21.72 -18.44 9.77
CA PRO A 221 23.08 -19.00 9.81
C PRO A 221 23.42 -19.60 11.18
N ALA A 222 24.15 -20.71 11.17
CA ALA A 222 24.75 -21.32 12.37
C ALA A 222 25.90 -20.46 12.94
N GLY A 223 26.42 -19.51 12.16
CA GLY A 223 27.49 -18.60 12.58
C GLY A 223 28.90 -19.06 12.23
N ASP A 224 29.04 -20.15 11.48
CA ASP A 224 30.30 -20.76 11.06
C ASP A 224 30.78 -20.33 9.66
N GLY A 225 30.01 -19.48 8.97
CA GLY A 225 30.38 -18.92 7.67
C GLY A 225 29.16 -18.47 6.86
N PRO A 226 29.37 -18.14 5.57
CA PRO A 226 28.29 -17.71 4.70
C PRO A 226 27.35 -18.85 4.30
N VAL A 227 26.05 -18.54 4.27
CA VAL A 227 24.98 -19.39 3.74
C VAL A 227 24.56 -18.81 2.40
N ASP A 228 24.93 -19.50 1.32
CA ASP A 228 24.68 -19.07 -0.04
C ASP A 228 23.39 -19.72 -0.58
N LEU A 229 22.54 -18.88 -1.18
CA LEU A 229 21.31 -19.24 -1.88
C LEU A 229 21.33 -18.61 -3.27
N HIS A 230 20.70 -19.28 -4.22
CA HIS A 230 20.56 -18.82 -5.60
C HIS A 230 19.14 -18.46 -5.98
N HIS A 231 18.16 -18.92 -5.19
CA HIS A 231 16.78 -18.51 -5.26
C HIS A 231 16.05 -18.78 -3.96
N LEU A 232 15.13 -17.88 -3.60
CA LEU A 232 14.21 -18.08 -2.49
C LEU A 232 12.76 -17.95 -2.99
N ASN A 233 12.12 -19.10 -3.26
CA ASN A 233 10.71 -19.15 -3.67
C ASN A 233 9.83 -19.58 -2.49
N ILE A 234 9.13 -18.64 -1.87
CA ILE A 234 8.37 -18.87 -0.65
C ILE A 234 6.98 -19.44 -0.99
N TYR A 235 6.70 -20.66 -0.53
CA TYR A 235 5.41 -21.36 -0.65
C TYR A 235 4.73 -21.57 0.70
N ALA A 236 5.17 -20.86 1.74
CA ALA A 236 4.68 -21.00 3.11
C ALA A 236 4.48 -19.64 3.79
N ASN A 237 3.70 -19.64 4.86
CA ASN A 237 3.43 -18.49 5.72
C ASN A 237 4.24 -18.58 7.01
N HIS A 238 4.33 -17.47 7.75
CA HIS A 238 4.94 -17.42 9.09
C HIS A 238 6.39 -17.90 9.06
N LEU A 239 7.23 -17.26 8.25
CA LEU A 239 8.65 -17.59 8.10
C LEU A 239 9.55 -16.46 8.58
N TRP A 240 10.72 -16.82 9.08
CA TRP A 240 11.82 -15.91 9.33
C TRP A 240 13.05 -16.36 8.54
N LEU A 241 13.51 -15.49 7.67
CA LEU A 241 14.54 -15.75 6.67
C LEU A 241 15.62 -14.68 6.86
N GLU A 242 16.68 -15.02 7.58
CA GLU A 242 17.70 -14.06 8.00
C GLU A 242 19.12 -14.48 7.65
N GLY A 243 19.95 -13.53 7.21
CA GLY A 243 21.40 -13.70 7.16
C GLY A 243 21.96 -14.41 5.93
N PHE A 244 21.21 -14.52 4.84
CA PHE A 244 21.64 -15.24 3.64
C PHE A 244 22.36 -14.34 2.63
N ARG A 245 23.24 -14.95 1.83
CA ARG A 245 23.73 -14.38 0.57
C ARG A 245 22.91 -14.98 -0.57
N ILE A 246 22.07 -14.17 -1.17
CA ILE A 246 21.19 -14.57 -2.27
C ILE A 246 21.76 -14.00 -3.57
N THR A 247 22.34 -14.85 -4.42
CA THR A 247 23.09 -14.43 -5.61
C THR A 247 22.56 -15.08 -6.87
N ARG A 248 22.37 -14.30 -7.94
CA ARG A 248 21.96 -14.83 -9.24
C ARG A 248 23.12 -15.59 -9.90
N ILE A 249 22.91 -16.86 -10.21
CA ILE A 249 23.86 -17.69 -10.96
C ILE A 249 23.36 -18.10 -12.36
N VAL A 250 22.08 -17.88 -12.67
CA VAL A 250 21.50 -18.16 -14.00
C VAL A 250 20.77 -16.94 -14.54
N GLU A 251 20.86 -16.67 -15.85
CA GLU A 251 20.27 -15.45 -16.43
C GLU A 251 18.73 -15.48 -16.40
N ALA A 252 18.09 -16.65 -16.54
CA ALA A 252 16.63 -16.77 -16.49
C ALA A 252 16.02 -16.38 -15.11
N ALA A 253 16.83 -16.36 -14.06
CA ALA A 253 16.46 -15.97 -12.70
C ALA A 253 16.23 -14.47 -12.56
N ARG A 254 15.03 -13.99 -12.92
CA ARG A 254 14.73 -12.55 -12.81
C ARG A 254 14.54 -12.05 -11.37
N ASN A 255 14.28 -12.94 -10.41
CA ASN A 255 13.99 -12.56 -9.03
C ASN A 255 14.83 -13.32 -7.98
N GLY A 256 15.30 -12.62 -6.94
CA GLY A 256 16.03 -13.23 -5.83
C GLY A 256 15.08 -13.92 -4.85
N VAL A 257 14.25 -13.10 -4.21
CA VAL A 257 13.18 -13.54 -3.29
C VAL A 257 11.82 -13.32 -3.93
N ARG A 258 10.96 -14.34 -3.87
CA ARG A 258 9.60 -14.25 -4.38
C ARG A 258 8.66 -15.16 -3.62
N ASP A 259 7.52 -14.66 -3.19
CA ASP A 259 6.43 -15.53 -2.75
C ASP A 259 5.59 -16.00 -3.93
N ARG A 260 4.99 -17.16 -3.73
CA ARG A 260 4.22 -17.87 -4.75
C ARG A 260 2.75 -18.04 -4.35
N ILE A 261 2.40 -17.60 -3.15
CA ILE A 261 1.10 -17.89 -2.53
C ILE A 261 0.41 -16.65 -1.93
N ASN A 262 0.93 -15.42 -2.16
CA ASN A 262 0.55 -14.22 -1.40
C ASN A 262 0.86 -14.41 0.09
N ALA A 263 2.10 -14.80 0.38
CA ALA A 263 2.48 -15.23 1.71
C ALA A 263 2.23 -14.13 2.76
N THR A 264 1.89 -14.55 3.98
CA THR A 264 1.70 -13.67 5.12
C THR A 264 2.72 -13.94 6.22
N ASP A 265 3.01 -12.90 6.99
CA ASP A 265 3.85 -12.96 8.20
C ASP A 265 5.28 -13.44 7.94
N ILE A 266 5.92 -12.84 6.93
CA ILE A 266 7.28 -13.15 6.52
C ILE A 266 8.25 -12.09 7.08
N VAL A 267 9.30 -12.54 7.76
CA VAL A 267 10.45 -11.73 8.12
C VAL A 267 11.59 -12.05 7.15
N LEU A 268 12.03 -11.04 6.40
CA LEU A 268 13.20 -11.10 5.54
C LEU A 268 14.21 -10.07 6.07
N ARG A 269 15.29 -10.54 6.69
CA ARG A 269 16.18 -9.67 7.45
C ARG A 269 17.67 -9.93 7.23
N ARG A 270 18.50 -8.88 7.19
CA ARG A 270 19.98 -9.01 7.13
C ARG A 270 20.48 -9.91 5.99
N ASN A 271 19.73 -10.01 4.90
CA ASN A 271 20.15 -10.75 3.72
C ASN A 271 20.92 -9.82 2.78
N ARG A 272 21.87 -10.37 2.04
CA ARG A 272 22.50 -9.71 0.89
C ARG A 272 21.93 -10.32 -0.39
N ILE A 273 21.16 -9.56 -1.14
CA ILE A 273 20.46 -10.01 -2.35
C ILE A 273 21.06 -9.30 -3.56
N GLN A 274 21.72 -10.03 -4.46
CA GLN A 274 22.55 -9.41 -5.50
C GLN A 274 22.35 -10.04 -6.89
N GLY A 275 22.38 -9.18 -7.91
CA GLY A 275 22.44 -9.57 -9.32
C GLY A 275 21.09 -9.90 -9.94
N PHE A 276 19.98 -9.66 -9.24
CA PHE A 276 18.63 -9.92 -9.77
C PHE A 276 17.99 -8.65 -10.32
N HIS A 277 17.19 -8.81 -11.38
CA HIS A 277 16.35 -7.74 -11.92
C HIS A 277 15.30 -7.27 -10.89
N TYR A 278 14.76 -8.21 -10.11
CA TYR A 278 13.92 -7.95 -8.94
C TYR A 278 14.58 -8.60 -7.71
N GLY A 279 15.18 -7.81 -6.82
CA GLY A 279 15.77 -8.35 -5.59
C GLY A 279 14.73 -9.09 -4.74
N VAL A 280 13.64 -8.38 -4.41
CA VAL A 280 12.47 -8.94 -3.74
C VAL A 280 11.24 -8.61 -4.57
N LEU A 281 10.52 -9.66 -4.98
CA LEU A 281 9.25 -9.57 -5.69
C LEU A 281 8.15 -10.17 -4.83
N VAL A 282 7.47 -9.30 -4.07
CA VAL A 282 6.36 -9.68 -3.21
C VAL A 282 5.05 -9.58 -3.99
N GLY A 283 4.26 -10.65 -3.94
CA GLY A 283 2.82 -10.79 -4.13
C GLY A 283 2.28 -9.97 -5.27
N ARG A 284 1.84 -10.63 -6.35
CA ARG A 284 1.32 -9.88 -7.50
C ARG A 284 0.27 -8.86 -7.08
N TYR A 285 -0.56 -9.07 -6.03
CA TYR A 285 -1.37 -8.00 -5.39
C TYR A 285 -1.86 -8.23 -3.92
N LYS A 286 -1.47 -9.26 -3.13
CA LYS A 286 -2.15 -9.55 -1.82
C LYS A 286 -1.29 -10.09 -0.67
N ALA A 287 0.03 -10.02 -0.75
CA ALA A 287 0.87 -10.44 0.37
C ALA A 287 0.74 -9.46 1.55
N THR A 288 0.73 -9.96 2.79
CA THR A 288 0.47 -9.13 3.98
C THR A 288 1.49 -9.39 5.08
N ARG A 289 1.70 -8.40 5.97
CA ARG A 289 2.55 -8.55 7.17
C ARG A 289 4.00 -8.96 6.89
N TRP A 290 4.59 -8.42 5.82
CA TRP A 290 6.02 -8.60 5.55
C TRP A 290 6.85 -7.61 6.36
N VAL A 291 7.90 -8.09 7.01
CA VAL A 291 8.96 -7.26 7.57
C VAL A 291 10.21 -7.44 6.73
N ILE A 292 10.55 -6.44 5.93
CA ILE A 292 11.77 -6.41 5.12
C ILE A 292 12.69 -5.35 5.72
N THR A 293 13.72 -5.78 6.44
CA THR A 293 14.57 -4.86 7.22
C THR A 293 16.04 -5.29 7.18
N ASP A 294 16.96 -4.33 7.32
CA ASP A 294 18.41 -4.58 7.39
C ASP A 294 19.00 -5.36 6.18
N ASN A 295 18.30 -5.46 5.04
CA ASN A 295 18.81 -6.17 3.87
C ASN A 295 19.67 -5.25 2.99
N VAL A 296 20.68 -5.82 2.34
CA VAL A 296 21.43 -5.17 1.27
C VAL A 296 20.93 -5.71 -0.07
N ILE A 297 20.34 -4.86 -0.91
CA ILE A 297 19.79 -5.26 -2.21
C ILE A 297 20.54 -4.54 -3.32
N ILE A 298 21.19 -5.31 -4.20
CA ILE A 298 22.01 -4.83 -5.31
C ILE A 298 21.43 -5.38 -6.62
N GLY A 299 20.96 -4.49 -7.49
CA GLY A 299 20.34 -4.84 -8.77
C GLY A 299 21.32 -5.42 -9.79
N ASP A 300 20.79 -5.89 -10.92
CA ASP A 300 21.55 -6.47 -12.02
C ASP A 300 22.04 -5.46 -13.08
N LYS A 301 21.74 -4.18 -12.89
CA LYS A 301 22.09 -3.11 -13.81
C LYS A 301 22.89 -2.01 -13.10
N ASP A 302 23.86 -1.45 -13.83
CA ASP A 302 24.59 -0.26 -13.43
C ASP A 302 23.65 0.95 -13.40
N ARG A 303 23.80 1.81 -12.37
CA ARG A 303 23.09 3.08 -12.26
C ARG A 303 23.33 3.99 -13.47
N ARG A 304 24.51 3.91 -14.13
CA ARG A 304 24.85 4.69 -15.33
C ARG A 304 24.05 4.30 -16.57
N THR A 305 23.50 3.08 -16.64
CA THR A 305 22.73 2.59 -17.81
C THR A 305 21.22 2.63 -17.62
N GLY A 306 20.73 3.23 -16.53
CA GLY A 306 19.39 3.85 -16.49
C GLY A 306 18.26 3.11 -15.77
N GLN A 307 18.48 1.99 -15.08
CA GLN A 307 17.43 1.36 -14.27
C GLN A 307 18.01 0.68 -13.02
N GLY A 308 18.01 1.37 -11.88
CA GLY A 308 18.53 0.88 -10.60
C GLY A 308 17.65 -0.16 -9.89
N VAL A 309 17.95 -0.38 -8.60
CA VAL A 309 17.27 -1.31 -7.68
C VAL A 309 15.74 -1.14 -7.75
N ARG A 310 15.02 -2.22 -8.09
CA ARG A 310 13.56 -2.25 -8.08
C ARG A 310 13.05 -3.21 -7.00
N CYS A 311 12.69 -2.65 -5.85
CA CYS A 311 11.70 -3.27 -4.97
C CYS A 311 10.32 -2.89 -5.50
N ARG A 312 9.54 -3.87 -5.94
CA ARG A 312 8.16 -3.66 -6.39
C ARG A 312 7.23 -4.40 -5.44
N ALA A 313 6.61 -3.67 -4.54
CA ALA A 313 5.36 -4.07 -3.90
C ALA A 313 4.24 -3.51 -4.79
N LEU A 314 3.41 -4.39 -5.36
CA LEU A 314 2.20 -3.95 -6.05
C LEU A 314 1.11 -3.86 -5.00
N GLY A 315 0.89 -2.65 -4.47
CA GLY A 315 -0.22 -2.37 -3.57
C GLY A 315 -1.53 -2.36 -4.35
N GLY A 316 -2.54 -3.00 -3.76
CA GLY A 316 -3.96 -2.82 -4.04
C GLY A 316 -4.69 -2.76 -2.72
#